data_AF-A0AAJ1BFB0-F1
#
_entry.id   AF-A0AAJ1BFB0-F1
#
_cell.length_a   1.000
_cell.length_b   1.000
_cell.length_c   1.000
_cell.angle_alpha   90.00
_cell.angle_beta   90.00
_cell.angle_gamma   90.00
#
_symmetry.space_group_name_H-M   'P 1'
#
loop_
_entity.id
_entity.type
_entity.pdbx_description
1 polymer ?
#
loop_
_entity_poly.entity_id
_entity_poly.type
_entity_poly.pdbx_seq_one_letter_code
_entity_poly.pdbx_strand_id
1 'polypeptide(L)'
;MSLTDLKRKKPKLDRDKISVEDFIEDANNYALGRPTIIDEEGRNLRIKLGLDKSTTKVYRHATFSLTTKSIEQLDDLAKQTGIAKSKLLRILIKEFHDKSSGEQHHILLRGEDDN
;
A
#
# COMPACT_ATOMS: atom_id res chain seq x y z
N MET A 1 -16.08 21.94 -5.92
CA MET A 1 -15.35 21.28 -4.82
C MET A 1 -14.74 22.37 -3.95
N SER A 2 -15.25 22.59 -2.73
CA SER A 2 -14.85 23.70 -1.86
C SER A 2 -13.60 23.34 -1.04
N LEU A 3 -12.58 24.21 -1.06
CA LEU A 3 -11.33 24.11 -0.27
C LEU A 3 -11.57 24.49 1.21
N THR A 4 -12.58 23.91 1.87
CA THR A 4 -13.01 24.38 3.20
C THR A 4 -12.43 23.63 4.39
N ASP A 5 -11.63 22.58 4.21
CA ASP A 5 -11.09 21.83 5.36
C ASP A 5 -9.57 21.63 5.34
N LEU A 6 -8.83 22.74 5.45
CA LEU A 6 -7.44 22.67 5.91
C LEU A 6 -7.23 23.24 7.32
N LYS A 7 -8.26 23.26 8.16
CA LYS A 7 -8.06 23.54 9.60
C LYS A 7 -7.75 22.24 10.34
N ARG A 8 -6.48 21.82 10.32
CA ARG A 8 -5.99 20.73 11.18
C ARG A 8 -6.03 21.19 12.64
N LYS A 9 -7.13 20.90 13.36
CA LYS A 9 -7.29 21.12 14.81
C LYS A 9 -6.56 20.06 15.66
N LYS A 10 -5.40 19.56 15.23
CA LYS A 10 -4.64 18.62 16.07
C LYS A 10 -3.81 19.46 17.07
N PRO A 11 -3.90 19.20 18.38
CA PRO A 11 -3.01 19.86 19.34
C PRO A 11 -1.56 19.55 18.93
N LYS A 12 -0.70 20.56 18.98
CA LYS A 12 0.74 20.35 18.77
C LYS A 12 1.18 19.42 19.91
N LEU A 13 1.73 18.27 19.56
CA LEU A 13 2.35 17.37 20.53
C LEU A 13 3.49 18.14 21.19
N ASP A 14 3.53 18.10 22.52
CA ASP A 14 4.67 18.62 23.27
C ASP A 14 5.89 17.80 22.87
N ARG A 15 6.96 18.48 22.47
CA ARG A 15 8.18 17.83 22.01
C ARG A 15 9.18 17.94 23.14
N ASP A 16 9.88 16.86 23.43
CA ASP A 16 10.92 16.86 24.45
C ASP A 16 12.00 17.89 24.12
N LYS A 17 12.52 18.53 25.17
CA LYS A 17 13.61 19.51 25.03
C LYS A 17 14.89 18.75 24.69
N ILE A 18 15.44 19.03 23.51
CA ILE A 18 16.66 18.41 22.99
C ILE A 18 17.87 19.19 23.50
N SER A 19 18.93 18.51 23.95
CA SER A 19 20.19 19.19 24.32
C SER A 19 20.97 19.66 23.09
N VAL A 20 21.89 20.61 23.28
CA VAL A 20 22.76 21.09 22.19
C VAL A 20 23.65 19.95 21.67
N GLU A 21 24.16 19.12 22.58
CA GLU A 21 25.00 17.97 22.27
C GLU A 21 24.24 16.95 21.41
N ASP A 22 23.01 16.60 21.79
CA ASP A 22 22.14 15.69 21.03
C ASP A 22 21.89 16.21 19.61
N PHE A 23 21.65 17.52 19.47
CA PHE A 23 21.43 18.15 18.17
C PHE A 23 22.68 18.08 17.28
N ILE A 24 23.87 18.30 17.85
CA ILE A 24 25.14 18.22 17.12
C ILE A 24 25.43 16.79 16.68
N GLU A 25 25.21 15.81 17.55
CA GLU A 25 25.39 14.39 17.23
C GLU A 25 24.43 13.94 16.13
N ASP A 26 23.16 14.37 16.19
CA ASP A 26 22.16 14.03 15.18
C ASP A 26 22.50 14.66 13.81
N ALA A 27 23.03 15.90 13.81
CA ALA A 27 23.52 16.56 12.61
C ALA A 27 24.71 15.81 11.98
N ASN A 28 25.64 15.33 12.81
CA ASN A 28 26.76 14.51 12.35
C ASN A 28 26.28 13.17 11.78
N ASN A 29 25.34 12.51 12.45
CA ASN A 29 24.75 11.27 11.95
C ASN A 29 24.06 11.49 10.61
N TYR A 30 23.29 12.58 10.45
CA TYR A 30 22.67 12.93 9.17
C TYR A 30 23.69 13.13 8.05
N ALA A 31 24.77 13.88 8.30
CA ALA A 31 25.84 14.10 7.33
C ALA A 31 26.52 12.80 6.88
N LEU A 32 26.59 11.82 7.79
CA LEU A 32 27.16 10.49 7.54
C LEU A 32 26.14 9.47 6.99
N GLY A 33 24.88 9.87 6.78
CA GLY A 33 23.80 8.97 6.34
C GLY A 33 23.39 7.93 7.39
N ARG A 34 23.72 8.17 8.65
CA ARG A 34 23.38 7.30 9.79
C ARG A 34 22.00 7.66 10.35
N PRO A 35 21.29 6.69 10.97
CA PRO A 35 20.00 6.95 11.58
C PRO A 35 20.10 8.01 12.68
N THR A 36 19.10 8.88 12.75
CA THR A 36 18.90 9.84 13.85
C THR A 36 18.74 9.15 15.21
N ILE A 37 19.10 9.82 16.30
CA ILE A 37 18.96 9.26 17.66
C ILE A 37 17.67 9.76 18.32
N ILE A 38 17.22 10.96 17.92
CA ILE A 38 16.18 11.73 18.62
C ILE A 38 14.75 11.26 18.27
N ASP A 39 14.57 10.44 17.22
CA ASP A 39 13.25 10.03 16.72
C ASP A 39 13.07 8.51 16.65
N GLU A 40 13.60 7.76 17.62
CA GLU A 40 13.37 6.30 17.67
C GLU A 40 11.90 5.95 17.92
N GLU A 41 11.23 6.65 18.83
CA GLU A 41 9.81 6.43 19.11
C GLU A 41 8.92 6.82 17.93
N GLY A 42 9.17 7.98 17.31
CA GLY A 42 8.43 8.41 16.13
C GLY A 42 8.73 7.54 14.90
N ARG A 43 9.95 7.00 14.74
CA ARG A 43 10.22 5.96 13.75
C ARG A 43 9.47 4.67 14.03
N ASN A 44 9.48 4.18 15.26
CA ASN A 44 8.76 2.97 15.63
C ASN A 44 7.25 3.12 15.44
N LEU A 45 6.69 4.30 15.76
CA LEU A 45 5.31 4.66 15.47
C LEU A 45 5.04 4.70 13.96
N ARG A 46 5.92 5.32 13.16
CA ARG A 46 5.79 5.37 11.69
C ARG A 46 5.89 3.99 11.05
N ILE A 47 6.75 3.10 11.56
CA ILE A 47 6.86 1.70 11.14
C ILE A 47 5.57 0.94 11.53
N LYS A 48 5.08 1.08 12.77
CA LYS A 48 3.81 0.48 13.22
C LYS A 48 2.61 0.98 12.41
N LEU A 49 2.62 2.24 12.00
CA LEU A 49 1.59 2.87 11.17
C LEU A 49 1.77 2.58 9.66
N GLY A 50 2.80 1.80 9.25
CA GLY A 50 3.08 1.47 7.85
C GLY A 50 3.46 2.68 6.99
N LEU A 51 3.93 3.75 7.62
CA LEU A 51 4.28 5.05 7.01
C LEU A 51 5.76 5.14 6.62
N ASP A 52 6.53 4.09 6.88
CA ASP A 52 7.85 3.92 6.30
C ASP A 52 7.71 3.34 4.89
N LYS A 53 8.26 4.05 3.90
CA LYS A 53 8.24 3.68 2.47
C LYS A 53 8.87 2.29 2.22
N SER A 54 9.70 1.80 3.12
CA SER A 54 10.31 0.46 3.05
C SER A 54 9.31 -0.67 3.37
N THR A 55 8.28 -0.39 4.18
CA THR A 55 7.31 -1.37 4.70
C THR A 55 5.97 -1.34 3.98
N THR A 56 5.60 -0.22 3.35
CA THR A 56 4.40 -0.13 2.53
C THR A 56 4.65 -0.92 1.24
N LYS A 57 3.98 -2.07 1.07
CA LYS A 57 4.05 -2.85 -0.19
C LYS A 57 3.86 -1.91 -1.38
N VAL A 58 4.91 -1.72 -2.18
CA VAL A 58 4.88 -0.82 -3.32
C VAL A 58 4.03 -1.45 -4.42
N TYR A 59 2.78 -1.00 -4.53
CA TYR A 59 1.89 -1.39 -5.62
C TYR A 59 2.23 -0.57 -6.86
N ARG A 60 2.47 -1.25 -7.98
CA ARG A 60 2.62 -0.61 -9.29
C ARG A 60 1.28 -0.63 -10.02
N HIS A 61 0.96 0.45 -10.73
CA HIS A 61 -0.20 0.51 -11.61
C HIS A 61 0.06 -0.30 -12.88
N ALA A 62 -0.98 -0.96 -13.38
CA ALA A 62 -0.96 -1.70 -14.64
C ALA A 62 -2.29 -1.48 -15.38
N THR A 63 -2.22 -1.47 -16.70
CA THR A 63 -3.38 -1.33 -17.61
C THR A 63 -3.51 -2.62 -18.39
N PHE A 64 -4.72 -3.17 -18.46
CA PHE A 64 -5.02 -4.41 -19.15
C PHE A 64 -6.20 -4.19 -20.11
N SER A 65 -6.19 -4.90 -21.23
CA SER A 65 -7.34 -4.96 -22.12
C SER A 65 -8.34 -5.98 -21.56
N LEU A 66 -9.57 -5.54 -21.34
CA LEU A 66 -10.67 -6.38 -20.86
C LEU A 66 -11.89 -6.14 -21.77
N THR A 67 -12.71 -7.16 -21.94
CA THR A 67 -14.01 -7.01 -22.61
C THR A 67 -14.97 -6.24 -21.69
N THR A 68 -15.99 -5.60 -22.27
CA THR A 68 -17.01 -4.89 -21.51
C THR A 68 -17.70 -5.79 -20.48
N LYS A 69 -18.02 -7.03 -20.88
CA LYS A 69 -18.62 -8.05 -20.02
C LYS A 69 -17.75 -8.34 -18.78
N SER A 70 -16.43 -8.49 -18.96
CA SER A 70 -15.51 -8.72 -17.85
C SER A 70 -15.39 -7.53 -16.91
N ILE A 71 -15.50 -6.29 -17.43
CA ILE A 71 -15.53 -5.08 -16.61
C ILE A 71 -16.80 -5.06 -15.75
N GLU A 72 -17.96 -5.35 -16.32
CA GLU A 72 -19.24 -5.40 -15.58
C GLU A 72 -19.22 -6.48 -14.50
N GLN A 73 -18.74 -7.69 -14.81
CA GLN A 73 -18.59 -8.77 -13.84
C GLN A 73 -17.68 -8.38 -12.67
N LEU A 74 -16.55 -7.73 -12.96
CA LEU A 74 -15.63 -7.26 -11.91
C LEU A 74 -16.27 -6.17 -11.04
N ASP A 75 -17.07 -5.29 -11.64
CA ASP A 75 -17.78 -4.22 -10.94
C ASP A 75 -18.85 -4.76 -10.01
N ASP A 76 -19.62 -5.75 -10.47
CA ASP A 76 -20.68 -6.36 -9.67
C ASP A 76 -20.11 -7.17 -8.52
N LEU A 77 -19.02 -7.93 -8.75
CA LEU A 77 -18.29 -8.60 -7.68
C LEU A 77 -17.77 -7.62 -6.62
N ALA A 78 -17.23 -6.47 -7.04
CA ALA A 78 -16.73 -5.46 -6.13
C ALA A 78 -17.87 -4.85 -5.28
N LYS A 79 -19.03 -4.58 -5.88
CA LYS A 79 -20.22 -4.08 -5.16
C LYS A 79 -20.77 -5.11 -4.17
N GLN A 80 -20.89 -6.37 -4.58
CA GLN A 80 -21.44 -7.44 -3.75
C GLN A 80 -20.56 -7.77 -2.55
N THR A 81 -19.24 -7.83 -2.76
CA THR A 81 -18.29 -8.22 -1.71
C THR A 81 -17.79 -7.05 -0.86
N GLY A 82 -17.96 -5.82 -1.34
CA GLY A 82 -17.35 -4.63 -0.75
C GLY A 82 -15.82 -4.58 -0.89
N ILE A 83 -15.23 -5.47 -1.69
CA ILE A 83 -13.79 -5.52 -1.93
C ILE A 83 -13.44 -4.67 -3.17
N ALA A 84 -12.40 -3.84 -3.07
CA ALA A 84 -11.92 -3.06 -4.20
C ALA A 84 -11.47 -3.95 -5.37
N LYS A 85 -11.76 -3.53 -6.62
CA LYS A 85 -11.45 -4.25 -7.87
C LYS A 85 -9.99 -4.71 -7.94
N SER A 86 -9.03 -3.82 -7.63
CA SER A 86 -7.60 -4.15 -7.64
C SER A 86 -7.21 -5.19 -6.58
N LYS A 87 -7.95 -5.29 -5.47
CA LYS A 87 -7.75 -6.34 -4.45
C LYS A 87 -8.35 -7.67 -4.93
N LEU A 88 -9.52 -7.67 -5.55
CA LEU A 88 -10.10 -8.86 -6.17
C LEU A 88 -9.14 -9.47 -7.21
N LEU A 89 -8.62 -8.66 -8.14
CA LEU A 89 -7.66 -9.14 -9.13
C LEU A 89 -6.42 -9.78 -8.48
N ARG A 90 -5.86 -9.16 -7.44
CA ARG A 90 -4.72 -9.74 -6.70
C ARG A 90 -5.05 -11.06 -6.03
N ILE A 91 -6.26 -11.20 -5.46
CA ILE A 91 -6.72 -12.45 -4.85
C ILE A 91 -6.86 -13.54 -5.91
N LEU A 92 -7.54 -13.24 -7.03
CA LEU A 92 -7.75 -14.18 -8.12
C LEU A 92 -6.43 -14.63 -8.76
N ILE A 93 -5.51 -13.70 -9.00
CA ILE A 93 -4.17 -14.03 -9.52
C ILE A 93 -3.42 -14.96 -8.57
N LYS A 94 -3.47 -14.67 -7.26
CA LYS A 94 -2.83 -15.53 -6.26
C LYS A 94 -3.47 -16.91 -6.22
N GLU A 95 -4.80 -16.96 -6.17
CA GLU A 95 -5.55 -18.22 -6.14
C GLU A 95 -5.24 -19.07 -7.36
N PHE A 96 -5.21 -18.47 -8.56
CA PHE A 96 -4.87 -19.15 -9.79
C PHE A 96 -3.41 -19.65 -9.79
N HIS A 97 -2.47 -18.82 -9.32
CA HIS A 97 -1.06 -19.18 -9.21
C HIS A 97 -0.83 -20.36 -8.26
N ASP A 98 -1.58 -20.42 -7.15
CA ASP A 98 -1.42 -21.47 -6.13
C ASP A 98 -2.04 -22.83 -6.54
N LYS A 99 -2.79 -22.89 -7.66
CA LYS A 99 -3.34 -24.15 -8.20
C LYS A 99 -2.27 -25.01 -8.88
N SER A 100 -2.56 -26.31 -9.04
CA SER A 100 -1.68 -27.23 -9.77
C SER A 100 -1.64 -26.91 -11.27
N SER A 101 -0.55 -27.27 -11.95
CA SER A 101 -0.40 -27.00 -13.39
C SER A 101 -1.51 -27.62 -14.24
N GLY A 102 -2.05 -28.77 -13.83
CA GLY A 102 -3.17 -29.42 -14.51
C GLY A 102 -4.48 -28.62 -14.38
N GLU A 103 -4.76 -28.09 -13.18
CA GLU A 103 -5.94 -27.26 -12.94
C GLU A 103 -5.85 -25.91 -13.66
N GLN A 104 -4.67 -25.28 -13.64
CA GLN A 104 -4.41 -24.06 -14.40
C GLN A 104 -4.69 -24.28 -15.89
N HIS A 105 -4.18 -25.37 -16.46
CA HIS A 105 -4.41 -25.71 -17.86
C HIS A 105 -5.90 -25.92 -18.17
N HIS A 106 -6.62 -26.64 -17.31
CA HIS A 106 -8.05 -26.85 -17.49
C HIS A 106 -8.87 -25.54 -17.44
N ILE A 107 -8.51 -24.61 -16.54
CA ILE A 107 -9.16 -23.29 -16.47
C ILE A 107 -8.89 -22.48 -17.75
N LEU A 108 -7.66 -22.51 -18.26
CA LEU A 108 -7.29 -21.81 -19.49
C LEU A 108 -8.04 -22.35 -20.71
N LEU A 109 -8.15 -23.68 -20.85
CA LEU A 109 -8.90 -24.30 -21.94
C LEU A 109 -10.37 -23.87 -21.96
N ARG A 110 -11.03 -23.83 -20.79
CA ARG A 110 -12.41 -23.34 -20.69
C ARG A 110 -12.53 -21.87 -21.09
N GLY A 111 -11.52 -21.05 -20.76
CA GLY A 111 -11.54 -19.61 -21.04
C GLY A 111 -11.41 -19.26 -22.52
N GLU A 112 -10.82 -20.13 -23.34
CA GLU A 112 -10.72 -19.95 -24.79
C GLU A 112 -12.08 -20.08 -25.49
N ASP A 113 -13.01 -20.85 -24.92
CA ASP A 113 -14.36 -21.07 -25.51
C ASP A 113 -15.30 -19.86 -25.35
N ASP A 114 -14.98 -18.93 -24.45
CA ASP A 114 -15.80 -17.76 -24.10
C ASP A 114 -15.44 -16.48 -24.90
N ASN A 115 -14.49 -16.57 -25.84
CA ASN A 115 -13.93 -15.46 -26.63
C ASN A 115 -14.34 -15.52 -28.11
#